data_AF-A0A0F8XDR3-F1
#
_entry.id   AF-A0A0F8XDR3-F1
#
_cell.length_a   1.000
_cell.length_b   1.000
_cell.length_c   1.000
_cell.angle_alpha   90.00
_cell.angle_beta   90.00
_cell.angle_gamma   90.00
#
_symmetry.space_group_name_H-M   'P 1'
#
loop_
_entity.id
_entity.type
_entity.pdbx_description
1 polymer ?
#
loop_
_entity_poly.entity_id
_entity_poly.type
_entity_poly.pdbx_seq_one_letter_code
_entity_poly.pdbx_strand_id
1 'polypeptide(L)' 'MPLFISYSHNDRDFVDRLATQLVAHKVNVWLDRWEMHVG' A
#
# COMPACT_ATOMS: atom_id res chain seq x y z
N MET A 1 11.75 -5.09 -9.77
CA MET A 1 10.73 -6.04 -9.27
C MET A 1 9.82 -5.25 -8.34
N PRO A 2 8.50 -5.18 -8.59
CA PRO A 2 7.58 -4.42 -7.73
C PRO A 2 7.37 -5.14 -6.39
N LEU A 3 7.37 -4.39 -5.30
CA LEU A 3 7.04 -4.88 -3.95
C LEU A 3 5.52 -4.82 -3.77
N PHE A 4 4.90 -5.98 -3.57
CA PHE A 4 3.48 -6.07 -3.23
C PHE A 4 3.29 -6.01 -1.72
N ILE A 5 2.38 -5.16 -1.25
CA ILE A 5 2.04 -5.03 0.18
C ILE A 5 0.55 -5.34 0.36
N SER A 6 0.29 -6.47 1.02
CA SER A 6 -1.02 -6.84 1.55
C SER A 6 -1.07 -6.46 3.02
N TYR A 7 -2.18 -5.86 3.45
CA TYR A 7 -2.31 -5.30 4.80
C TYR A 7 -3.78 -5.33 5.26
N SER A 8 -3.98 -5.32 6.58
CA SER A 8 -5.33 -5.21 7.15
C SER A 8 -5.83 -3.76 7.05
N HIS A 9 -7.15 -3.55 6.97
CA HIS A 9 -7.70 -2.19 6.96
C HIS A 9 -7.28 -1.34 8.18
N ASN A 10 -7.02 -1.99 9.32
CA ASN A 10 -6.59 -1.31 10.54
C ASN A 10 -5.17 -0.73 10.44
N ASP A 11 -4.36 -1.20 9.49
CA ASP A 11 -2.96 -0.78 9.31
C ASP A 11 -2.78 0.23 8.17
N ARG A 12 -3.89 0.75 7.61
CA ARG A 12 -3.88 1.65 6.44
C ARG A 12 -2.94 2.84 6.61
N ASP A 13 -3.05 3.55 7.73
CA ASP A 13 -2.25 4.76 7.98
C ASP A 13 -0.75 4.47 8.01
N PHE A 14 -0.37 3.31 8.55
CA PHE A 14 1.02 2.86 8.59
C PHE A 14 1.51 2.52 7.19
N VAL A 15 0.75 1.72 6.44
CA VAL A 15 1.13 1.27 5.10
C VAL A 15 1.22 2.43 4.12
N ASP A 16 0.36 3.44 4.25
CA ASP A 16 0.42 4.65 3.41
C ASP A 16 1.70 5.46 3.65
N ARG A 17 2.14 5.58 4.91
CA ARG A 17 3.43 6.23 5.25
C ARG A 17 4.61 5.42 4.72
N LEU A 18 4.57 4.09 4.88
CA LEU A 18 5.62 3.19 4.38
C LEU A 18 5.73 3.26 2.86
N ALA A 19 4.62 3.18 2.13
CA ALA A 19 4.58 3.26 0.68
C ALA A 19 5.14 4.59 0.17
N THR A 20 4.81 5.70 0.84
CA THR A 20 5.33 7.03 0.52
C THR A 20 6.86 7.05 0.62
N GLN A 21 7.43 6.50 1.70
CA GLN A 21 8.89 6.42 1.87
C GLN A 21 9.53 5.53 0.79
N LEU A 22 8.94 4.36 0.51
CA LEU A 22 9.45 3.45 -0.51
C LEU A 22 9.49 4.08 -1.90
N VAL A 23 8.44 4.81 -2.29
CA VAL A 23 8.41 5.55 -3.56
C VAL A 23 9.48 6.66 -3.58
N ALA A 24 9.69 7.38 -2.48
CA ALA A 24 10.75 8.39 -2.37
C ALA A 24 12.16 7.77 -2.56
N HIS A 25 12.33 6.50 -2.18
CA HIS A 25 13.53 5.72 -2.41
C HIS A 25 13.56 4.98 -3.75
N LYS A 26 12.66 5.33 -4.69
CA LYS A 26 12.54 4.74 -6.04
C LYS A 26 12.23 3.24 -6.03
N VAL A 27 11.61 2.74 -4.98
CA VAL A 27 11.07 1.38 -4.93
C VAL A 27 9.68 1.40 -5.57
N ASN A 28 9.45 0.52 -6.54
CA ASN A 28 8.13 0.36 -7.15
C ASN A 28 7.25 -0.48 -6.21
N VAL A 29 6.13 0.09 -5.76
CA VAL A 29 5.25 -0.53 -4.75
C VAL A 29 3.85 -0.70 -5.34
N TRP A 30 3.21 -1.83 -5.02
CA TRP A 30 1.83 -2.11 -5.37
C TRP A 30 1.04 -2.43 -4.10
N LEU A 31 0.03 -1.61 -3.81
CA LEU A 31 -0.83 -1.74 -2.64
C LEU A 31 -2.16 -2.35 -3.02
N ASP A 32 -2.60 -3.33 -2.25
CA ASP A 32 -3.91 -3.95 -2.43
C ASP A 32 -5.00 -3.12 -1.72
N ARG A 33 -5.41 -1.99 -2.32
CA ARG A 33 -6.49 -1.14 -1.81
C ARG A 33 -7.84 -1.63 -2.36
N TRP A 34 -8.36 -2.74 -1.85
CA TRP A 34 -9.74 -3.13 -2.14
C TRP A 34 -10.68 -2.25 -1.33
N GLU A 35 -11.17 -1.16 -1.93
CA GLU A 35 -12.48 -0.65 -1.59
C GLU A 35 -13.49 -1.53 -2.32
N MET A 36 -13.96 -2.61 -1.67
CA MET A 36 -15.16 -3.27 -2.15
C MET A 36 -16.32 -2.29 -1.96
N HIS A 37 -16.58 -1.47 -2.97
CA HIS A 37 -17.89 -0.82 -3.15
C HIS A 37 -18.85 -1.96 -3.47
N VAL A 38 -19.42 -2.56 -2.43
CA VAL A 38 -20.55 -3.48 -2.58
C VAL A 38 -21.71 -2.60 -3.05
N GLY A 39 -22.03 -2.71 -4.34
CA GLY A 39 -23.17 -2.01 -4.96
C GLY A 39 -24.51 -2.54 -4.48
#